data_AF-A0AAV2QTH4-F1
#
_entry.id   AF-A0AAV2QTH4-F1
#
_cell.length_a   1.000
_cell.length_b   1.000
_cell.length_c   1.000
_cell.angle_alpha   90.00
_cell.angle_beta   90.00
_cell.angle_gamma   90.00
#
_symmetry.space_group_name_H-M   'P 1'
#
loop_
_entity.id
_entity.type
_entity.pdbx_description
1 polymer ?
#
loop_
_entity_poly.entity_id
_entity_poly.type
_entity_poly.pdbx_seq_one_letter_code
_entity_poly.pdbx_strand_id
1 'polypeptide(L)'
;MELSRKIFTKRMCLMIHLLLLTPALEFSHLGFFSFSRPTDHLYKQNPNALHRYSIFHVPEPIPLKSHQLKQQENINSSEGGNATLKTPYIPSTFNQRFIVKISVQNISKVTYLHRKKKILTHTPWQHDPECARFKTHFGQGLPKVYLVSFPRSGNSWTRYLVEGATGIFTNSVYHDKSMRNMGYLGEMERDSSGRCILTKTHSSTFSNWRLERRRVHIRDDEPVILLLRNPATAMISFWNFKNARTDSFFWNVNNKTYSTPAFHKFVTSVIPKWKEVAEDRLIWSKRLLVVAYEELREYPLPTLERILEFLQQPMDGRRMECLTRHLDGPAKGQQRQIDPYSQREKALMTSAIMSISGLAHLRGYQLPNYTHALNLNKGPAV
;
A
#
# COMPACT_ATOMS: atom_id res chain seq x y z
N MET A 1 -36.06 5.27 40.97
CA MET A 1 -37.08 6.15 41.57
C MET A 1 -36.73 7.57 41.16
N GLU A 2 -37.57 8.37 40.52
CA GLU A 2 -38.92 8.09 40.05
C GLU A 2 -39.24 8.93 38.80
N LEU A 3 -39.65 8.20 37.76
CA LEU A 3 -40.57 8.53 36.68
C LEU A 3 -40.71 9.98 36.14
N SER A 4 -40.39 10.11 34.86
CA SER A 4 -40.57 11.34 34.09
C SER A 4 -42.03 11.71 33.81
N ARG A 5 -42.22 13.02 33.66
CA ARG A 5 -43.35 13.75 33.12
C ARG A 5 -44.11 13.03 31.99
N LYS A 6 -45.44 13.08 32.08
CA LYS A 6 -46.41 12.64 31.06
C LYS A 6 -46.37 13.54 29.80
N ILE A 7 -47.02 13.05 28.74
CA ILE A 7 -47.49 13.75 27.52
C ILE A 7 -46.41 13.97 26.43
N PHE A 8 -46.24 13.00 25.52
CA PHE A 8 -46.75 13.09 24.13
C PHE A 8 -46.50 11.78 23.33
N THR A 9 -47.48 10.88 23.30
CA THR A 9 -47.55 9.79 22.30
C THR A 9 -48.98 9.31 22.14
N LYS A 10 -49.48 9.26 20.90
CA LYS A 10 -50.80 8.70 20.57
C LYS A 10 -50.72 7.96 19.24
N ARG A 11 -51.33 6.77 19.21
CA ARG A 11 -51.56 5.87 18.04
C ARG A 11 -50.39 4.98 17.59
N MET A 12 -50.33 3.81 18.22
CA MET A 12 -50.01 2.53 17.54
C MET A 12 -50.93 1.43 18.14
N CYS A 13 -51.08 0.31 17.42
CA CYS A 13 -51.77 -0.96 17.77
C CYS A 13 -53.29 -1.12 17.52
N LEU A 14 -53.60 -1.89 16.45
CA LEU A 14 -54.68 -2.89 16.25
C LEU A 14 -54.47 -3.50 14.83
N MET A 15 -54.69 -4.78 14.48
CA MET A 15 -54.67 -6.08 15.19
C MET A 15 -54.25 -7.14 14.13
N ILE A 16 -53.20 -7.94 14.33
CA ILE A 16 -53.21 -9.36 14.78
C ILE A 16 -54.14 -10.32 13.98
N HIS A 17 -53.50 -11.22 13.20
CA HIS A 17 -53.92 -12.54 12.67
C HIS A 17 -55.20 -12.62 11.77
N LEU A 18 -55.39 -13.57 10.83
CA LEU A 18 -54.80 -14.92 10.62
C LEU A 18 -54.90 -15.34 9.11
N LEU A 19 -54.27 -16.48 8.77
CA LEU A 19 -54.51 -17.40 7.63
C LEU A 19 -53.69 -17.28 6.32
N LEU A 20 -53.26 -18.48 5.90
CA LEU A 20 -52.61 -18.85 4.64
C LEU A 20 -53.66 -19.19 3.58
N LEU A 21 -53.34 -18.98 2.29
CA LEU A 21 -53.45 -19.97 1.19
C LEU A 21 -53.21 -19.31 -0.19
N THR A 22 -52.38 -19.96 -1.01
CA THR A 22 -52.15 -19.72 -2.45
C THR A 22 -53.31 -20.30 -3.29
N PRO A 23 -53.63 -19.83 -4.52
CA PRO A 23 -52.76 -20.04 -5.70
C PRO A 23 -52.76 -18.92 -6.76
N ALA A 24 -51.97 -19.16 -7.82
CA ALA A 24 -51.83 -18.31 -9.01
C ALA A 24 -52.93 -18.52 -10.07
N LEU A 25 -53.06 -17.58 -11.00
CA LEU A 25 -53.40 -17.68 -12.44
C LEU A 25 -53.29 -16.26 -13.02
N GLU A 26 -52.36 -16.01 -13.96
CA GLU A 26 -52.63 -15.92 -15.41
C GLU A 26 -53.68 -14.89 -15.84
N PHE A 27 -53.26 -13.87 -16.59
CA PHE A 27 -53.94 -13.46 -17.82
C PHE A 27 -52.94 -12.90 -18.84
N SER A 28 -53.15 -13.24 -20.11
CA SER A 28 -52.24 -13.05 -21.25
C SER A 28 -52.86 -12.16 -22.33
N HIS A 29 -52.16 -12.02 -23.48
CA HIS A 29 -52.53 -11.27 -24.71
C HIS A 29 -52.29 -9.74 -24.68
N LEU A 30 -51.92 -9.04 -25.76
CA LEU A 30 -51.38 -9.32 -27.12
C LEU A 30 -50.82 -7.96 -27.64
N GLY A 31 -49.89 -7.84 -28.60
CA GLY A 31 -49.16 -8.85 -29.36
C GLY A 31 -48.05 -8.24 -30.26
N PHE A 32 -47.24 -9.14 -30.83
CA PHE A 32 -46.74 -9.21 -32.21
C PHE A 32 -46.45 -7.94 -33.05
N PHE A 33 -45.20 -7.85 -33.52
CA PHE A 33 -44.90 -7.87 -34.98
C PHE A 33 -43.55 -8.52 -35.28
N SER A 34 -43.45 -9.12 -36.47
CA SER A 34 -42.26 -9.74 -37.09
C SER A 34 -42.29 -9.40 -38.60
N PHE A 35 -41.32 -9.63 -39.48
CA PHE A 35 -40.13 -10.51 -39.51
C PHE A 35 -39.07 -9.79 -40.42
N SER A 36 -37.76 -10.06 -40.37
CA SER A 36 -37.10 -11.02 -41.28
C SER A 36 -35.56 -10.87 -41.27
N ARG A 37 -34.82 -11.96 -41.52
CA ARG A 37 -33.46 -11.95 -42.10
C ARG A 37 -33.55 -12.34 -43.60
N PRO A 38 -32.50 -12.08 -44.40
CA PRO A 38 -31.74 -13.18 -45.02
C PRO A 38 -30.23 -13.08 -44.64
N THR A 39 -29.47 -14.13 -44.26
CA THR A 39 -28.93 -15.29 -45.02
C THR A 39 -28.06 -14.90 -46.22
N ASP A 40 -26.94 -15.55 -46.55
CA ASP A 40 -26.01 -16.44 -45.83
C ASP A 40 -24.75 -16.63 -46.72
N HIS A 41 -23.71 -17.28 -46.17
CA HIS A 41 -22.61 -18.04 -46.82
C HIS A 41 -21.20 -17.64 -46.32
N LEU A 42 -20.22 -18.52 -46.12
CA LEU A 42 -20.13 -19.92 -45.67
C LEU A 42 -18.69 -20.36 -45.98
N TYR A 43 -17.86 -20.56 -44.97
CA TYR A 43 -16.81 -21.60 -44.91
C TYR A 43 -16.45 -21.74 -43.41
N LYS A 44 -16.96 -22.72 -42.67
CA LYS A 44 -16.56 -24.15 -42.61
C LYS A 44 -15.04 -24.33 -42.42
N GLN A 45 -14.54 -25.15 -41.48
CA GLN A 45 -15.15 -25.95 -40.41
C GLN A 45 -14.02 -26.52 -39.53
N ASN A 46 -14.19 -26.65 -38.19
CA ASN A 46 -14.30 -27.97 -37.52
C ASN A 46 -14.65 -27.81 -36.02
N PRO A 47 -15.63 -28.55 -35.45
CA PRO A 47 -16.00 -28.47 -34.04
C PRO A 47 -15.61 -29.71 -33.21
N ASN A 48 -16.04 -29.75 -31.94
CA ASN A 48 -15.87 -30.81 -30.92
C ASN A 48 -14.49 -30.80 -30.19
N ALA A 49 -14.38 -30.96 -28.86
CA ALA A 49 -15.40 -31.21 -27.83
C ALA A 49 -15.05 -30.63 -26.43
N LEU A 50 -16.11 -30.18 -25.75
CA LEU A 50 -16.44 -30.28 -24.32
C LEU A 50 -15.36 -30.52 -23.23
N HIS A 51 -15.44 -29.65 -22.21
CA HIS A 51 -15.08 -29.82 -20.80
C HIS A 51 -14.50 -31.17 -20.32
N ARG A 52 -13.26 -31.10 -19.80
CA ARG A 52 -12.90 -31.75 -18.52
C ARG A 52 -12.07 -30.79 -17.66
N TYR A 53 -12.66 -30.29 -16.57
CA TYR A 53 -11.89 -29.75 -15.45
C TYR A 53 -11.37 -30.92 -14.62
N SER A 54 -10.09 -31.25 -14.75
CA SER A 54 -9.44 -32.21 -13.86
C SER A 54 -9.20 -31.56 -12.50
N ILE A 55 -9.98 -31.99 -11.51
CA ILE A 55 -9.73 -31.71 -10.09
C ILE A 55 -8.42 -32.41 -9.72
N PHE A 56 -7.35 -31.65 -9.52
CA PHE A 56 -6.14 -32.19 -8.89
C PHE A 56 -6.41 -32.41 -7.40
N HIS A 57 -6.53 -33.67 -7.02
CA HIS A 57 -6.53 -34.09 -5.61
C HIS A 57 -5.21 -33.64 -4.96
N VAL A 58 -5.31 -32.87 -3.89
CA VAL A 58 -4.17 -32.57 -3.00
C VAL A 58 -4.06 -33.76 -2.04
N PRO A 59 -2.96 -34.54 -2.03
CA PRO A 59 -2.78 -35.57 -1.02
C PRO A 59 -2.54 -34.93 0.36
N GLU A 60 -3.19 -35.47 1.38
CA GLU A 60 -3.03 -34.99 2.76
C GLU A 60 -1.59 -35.18 3.28
N PRO A 61 -1.10 -34.29 4.16
CA PRO A 61 0.22 -34.41 4.75
C PRO A 61 0.29 -35.57 5.76
N ILE A 62 0.99 -36.64 5.38
CA ILE A 62 1.32 -37.76 6.29
C ILE A 62 2.26 -37.25 7.41
N PRO A 63 1.96 -37.53 8.69
CA PRO A 63 2.77 -37.04 9.81
C PRO A 63 4.09 -37.79 9.96
N LEU A 64 5.21 -37.06 9.93
CA LEU A 64 6.53 -37.61 10.24
C LEU A 64 6.65 -37.94 11.74
N LYS A 65 6.52 -39.24 12.06
CA LYS A 65 6.93 -39.81 13.35
C LYS A 65 8.42 -40.14 13.37
N SER A 66 8.93 -40.20 14.60
CA SER A 66 10.33 -40.32 15.02
C SER A 66 10.96 -41.73 14.91
N HIS A 67 12.28 -41.78 15.11
CA HIS A 67 13.19 -42.90 15.49
C HIS A 67 13.94 -43.71 14.40
N GLN A 68 15.29 -43.60 14.48
CA GLN A 68 16.36 -44.64 14.44
C GLN A 68 16.34 -45.74 13.34
N LEU A 69 17.46 -46.05 12.67
CA LEU A 69 18.48 -47.00 13.17
C LEU A 69 19.77 -47.08 12.29
N LYS A 70 20.91 -47.31 12.98
CA LYS A 70 22.14 -48.10 12.66
C LYS A 70 22.85 -48.10 11.29
N GLN A 71 24.12 -47.69 11.35
CA GLN A 71 25.37 -48.36 10.90
C GLN A 71 25.29 -49.69 10.10
N GLN A 72 26.16 -49.82 9.08
CA GLN A 72 27.30 -50.76 9.13
C GLN A 72 28.43 -50.41 8.14
N GLU A 73 29.63 -50.93 8.40
CA GLU A 73 30.92 -50.58 7.76
C GLU A 73 31.33 -51.57 6.65
N ASN A 74 32.32 -51.22 5.81
CA ASN A 74 33.37 -52.14 5.39
C ASN A 74 34.62 -51.42 4.81
N ILE A 75 35.78 -52.08 4.87
CA ILE A 75 37.13 -51.52 4.70
C ILE A 75 37.91 -52.30 3.61
N ASN A 76 38.81 -51.62 2.87
CA ASN A 76 40.12 -52.07 2.33
C ASN A 76 40.66 -51.00 1.34
N SER A 77 41.78 -50.29 1.61
CA SER A 77 43.20 -50.58 1.25
C SER A 77 43.49 -50.53 -0.28
N SER A 78 44.59 -49.98 -0.82
CA SER A 78 45.93 -49.60 -0.28
C SER A 78 46.68 -48.52 -1.14
N GLU A 79 47.74 -47.90 -0.58
CA GLU A 79 48.90 -47.19 -1.22
C GLU A 79 48.66 -45.95 -2.14
N GLY A 80 49.43 -44.85 -2.10
CA GLY A 80 50.49 -44.35 -1.19
C GLY A 80 51.12 -43.03 -1.69
N GLY A 81 51.65 -42.15 -0.81
CA GLY A 81 52.54 -41.02 -1.22
C GLY A 81 52.34 -39.62 -0.59
N ASN A 82 53.14 -39.30 0.43
CA ASN A 82 53.64 -37.98 0.88
C ASN A 82 52.73 -36.82 1.39
N ALA A 83 52.97 -36.52 2.69
CA ALA A 83 53.25 -35.18 3.29
C ALA A 83 52.13 -34.34 3.97
N THR A 84 52.19 -34.37 5.31
CA THR A 84 51.92 -33.26 6.27
C THR A 84 50.56 -32.54 6.27
N LEU A 85 49.69 -32.89 7.23
CA LEU A 85 49.58 -32.16 8.52
C LEU A 85 48.73 -32.96 9.53
N LYS A 86 49.17 -33.00 10.80
CA LYS A 86 48.59 -33.88 11.84
C LYS A 86 47.31 -33.31 12.46
N THR A 87 46.21 -34.06 12.34
CA THR A 87 45.27 -34.23 13.47
C THR A 87 45.79 -35.39 14.36
N PRO A 88 45.26 -35.58 15.58
CA PRO A 88 44.20 -36.58 15.68
C PRO A 88 43.09 -36.31 16.73
N TYR A 89 42.05 -37.14 16.56
CA TYR A 89 40.84 -37.40 17.35
C TYR A 89 41.23 -38.18 18.65
N ILE A 90 40.73 -37.85 19.86
CA ILE A 90 39.61 -38.49 20.62
C ILE A 90 39.91 -39.87 21.28
N PRO A 91 39.29 -40.28 22.43
CA PRO A 91 38.73 -39.55 23.60
C PRO A 91 39.13 -40.21 24.97
N SER A 92 38.58 -39.75 26.10
CA SER A 92 37.77 -40.59 27.04
C SER A 92 37.45 -39.92 28.39
N THR A 93 36.22 -40.15 28.86
CA THR A 93 35.74 -40.23 30.26
C THR A 93 36.55 -39.58 31.40
N PHE A 94 35.97 -38.57 32.08
CA PHE A 94 35.44 -38.74 33.45
C PHE A 94 34.55 -37.56 33.90
N ASN A 95 33.63 -37.83 34.83
CA ASN A 95 32.85 -36.80 35.53
C ASN A 95 33.72 -36.06 36.55
N GLN A 96 33.66 -34.72 36.60
CA GLN A 96 33.52 -34.00 37.87
C GLN A 96 33.04 -32.55 37.70
N ARG A 97 32.13 -32.15 38.59
CA ARG A 97 31.53 -30.80 38.64
C ARG A 97 32.53 -29.82 39.27
N PHE A 98 32.91 -28.76 38.56
CA PHE A 98 33.52 -27.60 39.21
C PHE A 98 32.47 -26.56 39.57
N ILE A 99 32.25 -26.45 40.88
CA ILE A 99 31.39 -25.42 41.49
C ILE A 99 32.21 -24.13 41.57
N VAL A 100 31.85 -23.11 40.80
CA VAL A 100 32.27 -21.73 41.09
C VAL A 100 31.17 -21.10 41.96
N LYS A 101 31.41 -21.02 43.27
CA LYS A 101 30.57 -20.27 44.20
C LYS A 101 30.70 -18.77 43.88
N ILE A 102 29.69 -18.18 43.24
CA ILE A 102 29.56 -16.72 43.22
C ILE A 102 28.96 -16.29 44.56
N SER A 103 29.75 -15.58 45.37
CA SER A 103 29.28 -14.99 46.62
C SER A 103 28.30 -13.85 46.33
N VAL A 104 27.07 -13.95 46.84
CA VAL A 104 26.03 -12.93 46.68
C VAL A 104 26.01 -12.03 47.91
N GLN A 105 26.88 -11.00 47.92
CA GLN A 105 26.76 -9.88 48.85
C GLN A 105 27.06 -8.55 48.13
N ASN A 106 26.30 -7.51 48.50
CA ASN A 106 26.32 -6.15 47.97
C ASN A 106 25.80 -5.95 46.52
N ILE A 107 24.47 -6.01 46.38
CA ILE A 107 23.77 -5.30 45.30
C ILE A 107 23.85 -3.78 45.60
N SER A 108 24.97 -3.16 45.25
CA SER A 108 25.07 -1.71 45.17
C SER A 108 24.15 -1.23 44.05
N LYS A 109 23.13 -0.44 44.42
CA LYS A 109 22.08 0.08 43.52
C LYS A 109 22.65 0.58 42.19
N VAL A 110 22.51 -0.23 41.13
CA VAL A 110 22.64 0.25 39.76
C VAL A 110 21.44 1.17 39.51
N THR A 111 21.64 2.44 39.77
CA THR A 111 20.71 3.49 39.38
C THR A 111 20.66 3.49 37.86
N TYR A 112 19.62 2.85 37.31
CA TYR A 112 19.23 3.05 35.93
C TYR A 112 18.95 4.53 35.76
N LEU A 113 19.95 5.28 35.28
CA LEU A 113 19.81 6.65 34.88
C LEU A 113 18.75 6.69 33.79
N HIS A 114 17.55 7.06 34.21
CA HIS A 114 16.37 7.23 33.37
C HIS A 114 16.64 8.45 32.49
N ARG A 115 17.47 8.25 31.45
CA ARG A 115 17.89 9.27 30.50
C ARG A 115 16.63 9.70 29.76
N LYS A 116 15.93 10.70 30.31
CA LYS A 116 14.67 11.24 29.81
C LYS A 116 14.81 11.41 28.31
N LYS A 117 14.24 10.50 27.52
CA LYS A 117 14.20 10.62 26.06
C LYS A 117 13.48 11.94 25.81
N LYS A 118 14.21 12.94 25.33
CA LYS A 118 13.64 14.24 24.96
C LYS A 118 12.45 13.94 24.05
N ILE A 119 11.24 14.31 24.46
CA ILE A 119 10.03 14.03 23.69
C ILE A 119 10.15 14.82 22.41
N LEU A 120 10.57 14.13 21.36
CA LEU A 120 10.89 14.73 20.09
C LEU A 120 9.56 15.09 19.41
N THR A 121 9.37 16.39 19.21
CA THR A 121 8.18 16.97 18.60
C THR A 121 8.58 17.91 17.47
N HIS A 122 7.68 18.10 16.52
CA HIS A 122 7.82 19.05 15.44
C HIS A 122 6.68 20.07 15.50
N THR A 123 6.91 21.30 15.04
CA THR A 123 5.90 22.36 15.00
C THR A 123 5.67 22.71 13.53
N PRO A 124 4.66 22.13 12.84
CA PRO A 124 4.52 22.23 11.39
C PRO A 124 4.26 23.66 10.89
N TRP A 125 3.71 24.53 11.75
CA TRP A 125 3.31 25.90 11.42
C TRP A 125 4.00 26.93 12.30
N GLN A 126 5.30 26.75 12.54
CA GLN A 126 6.09 27.53 13.50
C GLN A 126 6.11 29.06 13.27
N HIS A 127 5.70 29.54 12.10
CA HIS A 127 5.67 30.96 11.74
C HIS A 127 4.27 31.58 11.73
N ASP A 128 3.22 30.79 11.94
CA ASP A 128 1.83 31.28 12.06
C ASP A 128 1.51 31.45 13.57
N PRO A 129 1.18 32.67 14.05
CA PRO A 129 0.98 32.93 15.48
C PRO A 129 -0.10 32.08 16.16
N GLU A 130 -1.14 31.68 15.43
CA GLU A 130 -2.28 30.91 15.97
C GLU A 130 -2.03 29.41 15.88
N CYS A 131 -1.28 29.00 14.86
CA CYS A 131 -1.01 27.60 14.54
C CYS A 131 0.31 27.07 15.13
N ALA A 132 1.26 27.93 15.50
CA ALA A 132 2.56 27.55 16.09
C ALA A 132 2.44 26.83 17.46
N ARG A 133 1.27 26.88 18.11
CA ARG A 133 0.99 26.08 19.31
C ARG A 133 0.88 24.58 19.03
N PHE A 134 0.52 24.19 17.80
CA PHE A 134 0.27 22.79 17.45
C PHE A 134 1.57 22.03 17.22
N LYS A 135 1.66 20.85 17.83
CA LYS A 135 2.84 19.97 17.72
C LYS A 135 2.46 18.63 17.10
N THR A 136 3.39 18.08 16.34
CA THR A 136 3.37 16.68 15.90
C THR A 136 4.27 15.88 16.84
N HIS A 137 3.80 14.72 17.29
CA HIS A 137 4.47 13.84 18.25
C HIS A 137 4.36 12.38 17.84
N PHE A 138 5.06 11.51 18.57
CA PHE A 138 4.90 10.07 18.43
C PHE A 138 3.62 9.60 19.11
N GLY A 139 2.89 8.70 18.46
CA GLY A 139 1.80 7.96 19.08
C GLY A 139 2.31 6.79 19.96
N GLN A 140 1.37 6.02 20.47
CA GLN A 140 1.62 4.85 21.32
C GLN A 140 0.63 3.74 20.97
N GLY A 141 1.12 2.53 20.70
CA GLY A 141 0.28 1.36 20.42
C GLY A 141 -0.56 1.44 19.14
N LEU A 142 -0.20 2.30 18.19
CA LEU A 142 -0.97 2.52 16.97
C LEU A 142 -0.98 1.28 16.06
N PRO A 143 -2.10 0.99 15.39
CA PRO A 143 -2.16 -0.10 14.43
C PRO A 143 -1.27 0.18 13.22
N LYS A 144 -0.73 -0.89 12.64
CA LYS A 144 0.13 -0.81 11.46
C LYS A 144 -0.73 -0.57 10.21
N VAL A 145 -0.56 0.58 9.56
CA VAL A 145 -1.26 0.95 8.31
C VAL A 145 -0.26 1.41 7.27
N TYR A 146 -0.42 1.01 6.01
CA TYR A 146 0.48 1.40 4.93
C TYR A 146 -0.12 2.44 3.99
N LEU A 147 0.65 3.48 3.68
CA LEU A 147 0.43 4.32 2.50
C LEU A 147 1.28 3.76 1.35
N VAL A 148 0.60 3.14 0.38
CA VAL A 148 1.21 2.46 -0.77
C VAL A 148 0.97 3.26 -2.04
N SER A 149 2.02 3.49 -2.82
CA SER A 149 1.89 4.06 -4.16
C SER A 149 3.15 3.88 -5.01
N PHE A 150 3.01 4.08 -6.31
CA PHE A 150 4.15 4.36 -7.19
C PHE A 150 4.87 5.66 -6.75
N PRO A 151 6.18 5.84 -6.97
CA PRO A 151 6.86 7.09 -6.63
C PRO A 151 6.22 8.33 -7.24
N ARG A 152 6.33 9.45 -6.50
CA ARG A 152 5.84 10.77 -6.93
C ARG A 152 4.32 10.89 -7.11
N SER A 153 3.55 9.89 -6.66
CA SER A 153 2.08 9.96 -6.53
C SER A 153 1.56 10.83 -5.38
N GLY A 154 2.39 11.68 -4.75
CA GLY A 154 1.95 12.62 -3.71
C GLY A 154 2.27 12.25 -2.25
N ASN A 155 2.88 11.09 -1.99
CA ASN A 155 3.18 10.55 -0.65
C ASN A 155 3.54 11.57 0.44
N SER A 156 4.55 12.43 0.21
CA SER A 156 5.00 13.39 1.22
C SER A 156 3.92 14.40 1.59
N TRP A 157 3.12 14.83 0.60
CA TRP A 157 2.01 15.74 0.81
C TRP A 157 0.86 15.07 1.58
N THR A 158 0.47 13.85 1.20
CA THR A 158 -0.52 13.05 1.95
C THR A 158 -0.09 12.82 3.40
N ARG A 159 1.20 12.52 3.63
CA ARG A 159 1.75 12.42 4.99
C ARG A 159 1.65 13.74 5.75
N TYR A 160 2.05 14.85 5.14
CA TYR A 160 1.94 16.18 5.75
C TYR A 160 0.50 16.51 6.17
N LEU A 161 -0.48 16.24 5.31
CA LEU A 161 -1.91 16.43 5.63
C LEU A 161 -2.34 15.57 6.83
N VAL A 162 -1.93 14.30 6.89
CA VAL A 162 -2.26 13.40 8.03
C VAL A 162 -1.57 13.84 9.32
N GLU A 163 -0.27 14.18 9.29
CA GLU A 163 0.45 14.72 10.46
C GLU A 163 -0.14 16.06 10.93
N GLY A 164 -0.56 16.90 9.98
CA GLY A 164 -1.21 18.17 10.22
C GLY A 164 -2.60 18.05 10.83
N ALA A 165 -3.40 17.05 10.46
CA ALA A 165 -4.74 16.88 11.03
C ALA A 165 -4.71 16.19 12.40
N THR A 166 -3.80 15.24 12.60
CA THR A 166 -3.77 14.40 13.82
C THR A 166 -2.75 14.84 14.86
N GLY A 167 -1.68 15.52 14.47
CA GLY A 167 -0.52 15.72 15.34
C GLY A 167 0.29 14.44 15.60
N ILE A 168 0.09 13.36 14.83
CA ILE A 168 0.81 12.10 14.98
C ILE A 168 1.76 11.90 13.79
N PHE A 169 3.03 11.59 14.06
CA PHE A 169 4.03 11.36 13.01
C PHE A 169 3.69 10.17 12.10
N THR A 170 4.14 10.26 10.85
CA THR A 170 4.23 9.17 9.88
C THR A 170 5.67 8.70 9.71
N ASN A 171 5.87 7.44 9.32
CA ASN A 171 7.19 6.89 9.03
C ASN A 171 7.30 6.36 7.59
N SER A 172 8.46 5.82 7.23
CA SER A 172 8.66 5.16 5.96
C SER A 172 9.68 4.04 6.04
N VAL A 173 9.49 2.99 5.22
CA VAL A 173 10.45 1.87 5.07
C VAL A 173 11.82 2.28 4.50
N TYR A 174 11.98 3.54 4.05
CA TYR A 174 13.22 4.03 3.42
C TYR A 174 14.15 4.78 4.38
N HIS A 175 13.66 5.24 5.54
CA HIS A 175 14.45 5.97 6.55
C HIS A 175 15.27 7.15 5.98
N ASP A 176 14.64 8.03 5.18
CA ASP A 176 15.32 9.11 4.48
C ASP A 176 15.70 10.29 5.41
N LYS A 177 17.01 10.52 5.57
CA LYS A 177 17.53 11.61 6.42
C LYS A 177 17.08 13.01 5.96
N SER A 178 16.89 13.22 4.65
CA SER A 178 16.45 14.52 4.12
C SER A 178 14.99 14.81 4.51
N MET A 179 14.11 13.80 4.39
CA MET A 179 12.72 13.87 4.85
C MET A 179 12.66 14.13 6.35
N ARG A 180 13.49 13.45 7.16
CA ARG A 180 13.59 13.74 8.60
C ARG A 180 13.96 15.19 8.88
N ASN A 181 14.93 15.74 8.15
CA ASN A 181 15.38 17.13 8.31
C ASN A 181 14.30 18.15 7.92
N MET A 182 13.37 17.79 7.03
CA MET A 182 12.19 18.60 6.66
C MET A 182 11.01 18.48 7.65
N GLY A 183 11.20 17.86 8.82
CA GLY A 183 10.18 17.81 9.89
C GLY A 183 9.46 16.47 10.07
N TYR A 184 9.65 15.51 9.15
CA TYR A 184 9.08 14.16 9.27
C TYR A 184 9.87 13.32 10.30
N LEU A 185 9.77 13.67 11.59
CA LEU A 185 10.65 13.09 12.62
C LEU A 185 10.42 11.59 12.85
N GLY A 186 9.26 11.07 12.45
CA GLY A 186 8.95 9.64 12.43
C GLY A 186 9.58 8.86 11.27
N GLU A 187 10.20 9.51 10.29
CA GLU A 187 10.77 8.87 9.09
C GLU A 187 11.74 7.70 9.40
N MET A 188 12.44 7.74 10.54
CA MET A 188 13.41 6.72 10.97
C MET A 188 12.81 5.62 11.87
N GLU A 189 11.53 5.67 12.21
CA GLU A 189 10.90 4.64 13.05
C GLU A 189 10.55 3.40 12.23
N ARG A 190 10.69 2.22 12.86
CA ARG A 190 10.24 0.95 12.28
C ARG A 190 8.73 0.95 12.08
N ASP A 191 8.28 0.32 11.00
CA ASP A 191 6.87 0.08 10.68
C ASP A 191 6.12 -0.75 11.74
N SER A 192 6.83 -1.57 12.51
CA SER A 192 6.32 -2.33 13.65
C SER A 192 6.37 -1.59 14.99
N SER A 193 6.77 -0.31 15.03
CA SER A 193 6.98 0.43 16.29
C SER A 193 5.69 0.76 17.05
N GLY A 194 4.55 0.85 16.37
CA GLY A 194 3.29 1.38 16.94
C GLY A 194 3.36 2.86 17.34
N ARG A 195 4.36 3.61 16.86
CA ARG A 195 4.61 5.02 17.22
C ARG A 195 4.25 6.03 16.13
N CYS A 196 3.87 5.55 14.95
CA CYS A 196 3.49 6.35 13.80
C CYS A 196 2.15 5.88 13.24
N ILE A 197 1.35 6.82 12.73
CA ILE A 197 -0.03 6.60 12.27
C ILE A 197 -0.12 5.84 10.94
N LEU A 198 0.85 6.02 10.06
CA LEU A 198 0.97 5.25 8.81
C LEU A 198 2.43 5.17 8.35
N THR A 199 2.73 4.11 7.60
CA THR A 199 4.03 3.83 6.99
C THR A 199 3.99 4.00 5.48
N LYS A 200 4.78 4.93 4.94
CA LYS A 200 4.97 5.11 3.49
C LYS A 200 5.86 4.01 2.91
N THR A 201 5.41 3.38 1.82
CA THR A 201 6.15 2.38 1.06
C THR A 201 5.79 2.42 -0.43
N HIS A 202 6.72 2.03 -1.31
CA HIS A 202 6.42 1.74 -2.71
C HIS A 202 6.20 0.23 -2.94
N SER A 203 6.01 -0.56 -1.87
CA SER A 203 5.86 -2.02 -1.96
C SER A 203 7.00 -2.64 -2.80
N SER A 204 6.63 -3.57 -3.68
CA SER A 204 7.45 -4.30 -4.64
C SER A 204 7.99 -3.49 -5.84
N THR A 205 7.65 -2.20 -6.03
CA THR A 205 7.94 -1.44 -7.29
C THR A 205 9.37 -1.60 -7.83
N PHE A 206 10.37 -1.67 -6.95
CA PHE A 206 11.80 -1.69 -7.30
C PHE A 206 12.52 -2.97 -6.91
N SER A 207 11.79 -4.00 -6.53
CA SER A 207 12.36 -5.26 -6.10
C SER A 207 12.05 -6.35 -7.12
N ASN A 208 13.06 -7.15 -7.48
CA ASN A 208 12.92 -8.27 -8.43
C ASN A 208 12.23 -9.47 -7.77
N TRP A 209 11.11 -9.21 -7.10
CA TRP A 209 10.41 -10.18 -6.27
C TRP A 209 9.41 -10.95 -7.14
N ARG A 210 9.53 -12.29 -7.09
CA ARG A 210 8.53 -13.20 -7.66
C ARG A 210 7.15 -12.88 -7.07
N LEU A 211 6.09 -13.12 -7.84
CA LEU A 211 4.71 -12.72 -7.52
C LEU A 211 4.30 -13.09 -6.08
N GLU A 212 4.70 -14.28 -5.62
CA GLU A 212 4.38 -14.81 -4.29
C GLU A 212 5.02 -13.95 -3.18
N ARG A 213 6.26 -13.48 -3.39
CA ARG A 213 6.96 -12.62 -2.44
C ARG A 213 6.34 -11.22 -2.35
N ARG A 214 5.71 -10.71 -3.43
CA ARG A 214 5.07 -9.37 -3.40
C ARG A 214 3.93 -9.28 -2.38
N ARG A 215 3.27 -10.41 -2.09
CA ARG A 215 2.26 -10.53 -1.01
C ARG A 215 2.86 -10.59 0.41
N VAL A 216 4.11 -11.03 0.55
CA VAL A 216 4.74 -11.20 1.88
C VAL A 216 5.17 -9.86 2.50
N HIS A 217 5.45 -8.83 1.68
CA HIS A 217 5.89 -7.51 2.18
C HIS A 217 4.80 -6.74 2.94
N ILE A 218 3.55 -6.84 2.46
CA ILE A 218 2.37 -6.24 3.08
C ILE A 218 1.27 -7.30 3.02
N ARG A 219 0.96 -7.90 4.17
CA ARG A 219 0.02 -9.02 4.25
C ARG A 219 -1.39 -8.57 3.86
N ASP A 220 -2.18 -9.50 3.36
CA ASP A 220 -3.55 -9.27 2.89
C ASP A 220 -4.48 -8.69 4.00
N ASP A 221 -4.18 -8.93 5.28
CA ASP A 221 -4.90 -8.41 6.46
C ASP A 221 -4.47 -7.00 6.90
N GLU A 222 -3.29 -6.53 6.51
CA GLU A 222 -2.77 -5.21 6.90
C GLU A 222 -3.55 -4.09 6.16
N PRO A 223 -4.08 -3.07 6.86
CA PRO A 223 -4.78 -1.97 6.22
C PRO A 223 -3.89 -1.17 5.26
N VAL A 224 -4.39 -0.94 4.05
CA VAL A 224 -3.69 -0.21 2.98
C VAL A 224 -4.51 1.00 2.54
N ILE A 225 -3.85 2.16 2.50
CA ILE A 225 -4.25 3.32 1.70
C ILE A 225 -3.46 3.25 0.39
N LEU A 226 -4.13 2.96 -0.72
CA LEU A 226 -3.55 2.95 -2.06
C LEU A 226 -3.74 4.33 -2.69
N LEU A 227 -2.65 5.09 -2.77
CA LEU A 227 -2.62 6.42 -3.39
C LEU A 227 -2.26 6.28 -4.88
N LEU A 228 -3.26 6.41 -5.74
CA LEU A 228 -3.12 6.38 -7.20
C LEU A 228 -3.00 7.79 -7.75
N ARG A 229 -2.10 7.99 -8.71
CA ARG A 229 -1.96 9.22 -9.47
C ARG A 229 -1.94 8.88 -10.95
N ASN A 230 -2.44 9.77 -11.81
CA ASN A 230 -2.35 9.60 -13.26
C ASN A 230 -0.91 9.24 -13.68
N PRO A 231 -0.70 8.10 -14.39
CA PRO A 231 0.64 7.55 -14.64
C PRO A 231 1.54 8.51 -15.41
N ALA A 232 1.02 9.25 -16.39
CA ALA A 232 1.81 10.23 -17.14
C ALA A 232 2.39 11.30 -16.20
N THR A 233 1.54 11.97 -15.42
CA THR A 233 2.03 13.04 -14.53
C THR A 233 2.94 12.52 -13.40
N ALA A 234 2.71 11.28 -12.94
CA ALA A 234 3.59 10.61 -11.99
C ALA A 234 4.97 10.29 -12.60
N MET A 235 5.02 9.81 -13.84
CA MET A 235 6.25 9.47 -14.56
C MET A 235 7.09 10.71 -14.91
N ILE A 236 6.47 11.82 -15.35
CA ILE A 236 7.19 13.10 -15.50
C ILE A 236 7.81 13.52 -14.16
N SER A 237 7.04 13.49 -13.07
CA SER A 237 7.55 13.86 -11.74
C SER A 237 8.66 12.93 -11.25
N PHE A 238 8.65 11.65 -11.65
CA PHE A 238 9.68 10.67 -11.28
C PHE A 238 10.95 10.78 -12.14
N TRP A 239 10.82 11.10 -13.42
CA TRP A 239 11.95 11.49 -14.27
C TRP A 239 12.64 12.75 -13.72
N ASN A 240 11.86 13.76 -13.35
CA ASN A 240 12.39 15.01 -12.78
C ASN A 240 13.16 14.75 -11.48
N PHE A 241 12.59 13.96 -10.58
CA PHE A 241 13.26 13.55 -9.35
C PHE A 241 14.55 12.75 -9.60
N LYS A 242 14.57 11.85 -10.59
CA LYS A 242 15.73 11.02 -10.91
C LYS A 242 16.88 11.77 -11.59
N ASN A 243 16.59 12.89 -12.25
CA ASN A 243 17.57 13.65 -13.05
C ASN A 243 17.81 15.08 -12.51
N ALA A 244 17.29 15.41 -11.33
CA ALA A 244 17.62 16.66 -10.63
C ALA A 244 19.11 16.63 -10.23
N ARG A 245 19.82 17.75 -10.44
CA ARG A 245 21.26 17.88 -10.17
C ARG A 245 21.61 18.18 -8.70
N THR A 246 20.61 18.22 -7.84
CA THR A 246 20.66 18.66 -6.43
C THR A 246 19.64 17.84 -5.62
N ASP A 247 19.80 17.78 -4.29
CA ASP A 247 18.89 17.10 -3.33
C ASP A 247 17.48 17.72 -3.24
N SER A 248 17.10 18.52 -4.23
CA SER A 248 15.94 19.37 -4.22
C SER A 248 14.77 18.66 -4.90
N PHE A 249 14.03 17.88 -4.11
CA PHE A 249 12.85 17.06 -4.47
C PHE A 249 11.74 17.79 -5.27
N PHE A 250 11.84 19.10 -5.45
CA PHE A 250 10.78 20.01 -5.89
C PHE A 250 10.95 20.54 -7.32
N TRP A 251 12.11 20.35 -7.94
CA TRP A 251 12.45 21.01 -9.21
C TRP A 251 12.14 20.17 -10.44
N ASN A 252 11.89 20.86 -11.54
CA ASN A 252 11.78 20.28 -12.86
C ASN A 252 13.12 20.35 -13.61
N VAL A 253 13.46 19.32 -14.37
CA VAL A 253 14.68 19.29 -15.20
C VAL A 253 14.50 20.09 -16.51
N ASN A 254 15.52 20.13 -17.37
CA ASN A 254 15.40 20.81 -18.68
C ASN A 254 14.40 20.07 -19.60
N ASN A 255 13.54 20.81 -20.31
CA ASN A 255 12.57 20.26 -21.27
C ASN A 255 13.20 19.33 -22.32
N LYS A 256 14.43 19.61 -22.75
CA LYS A 256 15.15 18.78 -23.73
C LYS A 256 15.34 17.33 -23.27
N THR A 257 15.31 17.05 -21.96
CA THR A 257 15.50 15.69 -21.44
C THR A 257 14.35 14.75 -21.77
N TYR A 258 13.11 15.26 -21.92
CA TYR A 258 11.93 14.44 -22.22
C TYR A 258 11.88 13.92 -23.67
N SER A 259 12.67 14.50 -24.57
CA SER A 259 12.78 14.04 -25.97
C SER A 259 13.92 13.03 -26.18
N THR A 260 14.58 12.58 -25.11
CA THR A 260 15.75 11.70 -25.22
C THR A 260 15.34 10.21 -25.26
N PRO A 261 16.10 9.34 -25.95
CA PRO A 261 15.90 7.90 -25.88
C PRO A 261 15.94 7.35 -24.44
N ALA A 262 16.70 8.00 -23.55
CA ALA A 262 16.78 7.65 -22.13
C ALA A 262 15.44 7.89 -21.40
N PHE A 263 14.72 8.98 -21.71
CA PHE A 263 13.38 9.22 -21.17
C PHE A 263 12.39 8.15 -21.63
N HIS A 264 12.34 7.85 -22.93
CA HIS A 264 11.41 6.84 -23.46
C HIS A 264 11.70 5.41 -22.93
N LYS A 265 13.00 5.06 -22.81
CA LYS A 265 13.42 3.82 -22.16
C LYS A 265 13.02 3.79 -20.67
N PHE A 266 13.11 4.92 -19.98
CA PHE A 266 12.63 5.03 -18.60
C PHE A 266 11.11 4.83 -18.53
N VAL A 267 10.31 5.57 -19.30
CA VAL A 267 8.85 5.49 -19.32
C VAL A 267 8.37 4.06 -19.57
N THR A 268 8.84 3.43 -20.64
CA THR A 268 8.49 2.04 -20.98
C THR A 268 8.88 1.04 -19.86
N SER A 269 9.96 1.29 -19.13
CA SER A 269 10.38 0.46 -17.98
C SER A 269 9.58 0.67 -16.68
N VAL A 270 8.86 1.79 -16.54
CA VAL A 270 8.09 2.12 -15.32
C VAL A 270 6.58 2.01 -15.47
N ILE A 271 6.03 1.96 -16.69
CA ILE A 271 4.59 1.68 -16.91
C ILE A 271 4.17 0.35 -16.24
N PRO A 272 4.88 -0.79 -16.42
CA PRO A 272 4.53 -2.03 -15.73
C PRO A 272 4.57 -1.88 -14.21
N LYS A 273 5.57 -1.16 -13.69
CA LYS A 273 5.76 -0.95 -12.25
C LYS A 273 4.66 -0.11 -11.60
N TRP A 274 4.12 0.89 -12.31
CA TRP A 274 2.95 1.64 -11.85
C TRP A 274 1.72 0.72 -11.77
N LYS A 275 1.52 -0.13 -12.78
CA LYS A 275 0.42 -1.09 -12.86
C LYS A 275 0.52 -2.13 -11.73
N GLU A 276 1.66 -2.79 -11.58
CA GLU A 276 1.88 -3.87 -10.59
C GLU A 276 1.61 -3.42 -9.15
N VAL A 277 2.00 -2.21 -8.77
CA VAL A 277 1.76 -1.68 -7.40
C VAL A 277 0.27 -1.52 -7.12
N ALA A 278 -0.49 -1.06 -8.12
CA ALA A 278 -1.93 -0.90 -8.02
C ALA A 278 -2.65 -2.26 -8.04
N GLU A 279 -2.29 -3.16 -8.97
CA GLU A 279 -2.83 -4.54 -9.02
C GLU A 279 -2.57 -5.30 -7.72
N ASP A 280 -1.32 -5.31 -7.23
CA ASP A 280 -0.93 -6.01 -6.01
C ASP A 280 -1.76 -5.57 -4.79
N ARG A 281 -2.27 -4.33 -4.77
CA ARG A 281 -3.09 -3.83 -3.64
C ARG A 281 -4.58 -3.95 -3.89
N LEU A 282 -5.05 -3.76 -5.12
CA LEU A 282 -6.46 -3.92 -5.49
C LEU A 282 -6.93 -5.38 -5.36
N ILE A 283 -6.07 -6.34 -5.74
CA ILE A 283 -6.37 -7.78 -5.72
C ILE A 283 -6.27 -8.35 -4.29
N TRP A 284 -5.18 -8.08 -3.57
CA TRP A 284 -4.85 -8.82 -2.34
C TRP A 284 -5.25 -8.12 -1.03
N SER A 285 -5.44 -6.80 -0.99
CA SER A 285 -5.70 -6.10 0.28
C SER A 285 -7.16 -6.24 0.70
N LYS A 286 -7.42 -6.90 1.84
CA LYS A 286 -8.76 -7.07 2.42
C LYS A 286 -9.30 -5.73 2.91
N ARG A 287 -8.51 -5.01 3.72
CA ARG A 287 -8.80 -3.64 4.19
C ARG A 287 -8.09 -2.62 3.31
N LEU A 288 -8.83 -2.00 2.40
CA LEU A 288 -8.30 -1.10 1.38
C LEU A 288 -9.11 0.20 1.32
N LEU A 289 -8.43 1.34 1.40
CA LEU A 289 -8.91 2.64 0.94
C LEU A 289 -8.15 3.00 -0.35
N VAL A 290 -8.85 3.30 -1.45
CA VAL A 290 -8.24 3.86 -2.65
C VAL A 290 -8.43 5.37 -2.67
N VAL A 291 -7.34 6.11 -2.88
CA VAL A 291 -7.32 7.58 -2.95
C VAL A 291 -6.73 7.98 -4.30
N ALA A 292 -7.46 8.78 -5.07
CA ALA A 292 -6.90 9.45 -6.25
C ALA A 292 -6.16 10.72 -5.81
N TYR A 293 -4.93 10.90 -6.28
CA TYR A 293 -4.12 12.10 -6.03
C TYR A 293 -4.77 13.34 -6.63
N GLU A 294 -5.41 13.19 -7.78
CA GLU A 294 -6.18 14.24 -8.44
C GLU A 294 -7.36 14.68 -7.57
N GLU A 295 -8.10 13.76 -6.93
CA GLU A 295 -9.16 14.06 -5.95
C GLU A 295 -8.57 14.76 -4.72
N LEU A 296 -7.51 14.20 -4.12
CA LEU A 296 -6.81 14.80 -2.97
C LEU A 296 -6.26 16.21 -3.27
N ARG A 297 -5.98 16.52 -4.54
CA ARG A 297 -5.49 17.84 -4.97
C ARG A 297 -6.63 18.85 -5.14
N GLU A 298 -7.79 18.39 -5.58
CA GLU A 298 -8.96 19.23 -5.87
C GLU A 298 -9.82 19.46 -4.61
N TYR A 299 -9.99 18.41 -3.79
CA TYR A 299 -10.78 18.40 -2.56
C TYR A 299 -9.95 17.90 -1.36
N PRO A 300 -8.84 18.59 -0.99
CA PRO A 300 -7.86 18.09 -0.03
C PRO A 300 -8.44 17.79 1.36
N LEU A 301 -9.38 18.62 1.84
CA LEU A 301 -10.01 18.41 3.15
C LEU A 301 -10.97 17.21 3.11
N PRO A 302 -12.02 17.13 2.26
CA PRO A 302 -12.89 15.95 2.17
C PRO A 302 -12.17 14.61 1.97
N THR A 303 -11.14 14.58 1.10
CA THR A 303 -10.36 13.35 0.89
C THR A 303 -9.50 13.00 2.12
N LEU A 304 -9.04 13.99 2.89
CA LEU A 304 -8.37 13.77 4.17
C LEU A 304 -9.33 13.24 5.24
N GLU A 305 -10.58 13.69 5.31
CA GLU A 305 -11.56 13.15 6.27
C GLU A 305 -11.76 11.65 6.07
N ARG A 306 -11.96 11.21 4.82
CA ARG A 306 -12.03 9.79 4.44
C ARG A 306 -10.78 8.98 4.82
N ILE A 307 -9.59 9.61 4.74
CA ILE A 307 -8.33 8.99 5.19
C ILE A 307 -8.31 8.83 6.71
N LEU A 308 -8.73 9.83 7.48
CA LEU A 308 -8.76 9.79 8.94
C LEU A 308 -9.80 8.80 9.47
N GLU A 309 -10.96 8.70 8.82
CA GLU A 309 -11.99 7.70 9.10
C GLU A 309 -11.44 6.27 8.91
N PHE A 310 -10.75 6.00 7.80
CA PHE A 310 -10.11 4.69 7.57
C PHE A 310 -9.01 4.37 8.60
N LEU A 311 -8.28 5.39 9.07
CA LEU A 311 -7.29 5.31 10.14
C LEU A 311 -7.91 5.25 11.55
N GLN A 312 -9.24 5.41 11.67
CA GLN A 312 -9.99 5.48 12.93
C GLN A 312 -9.42 6.55 13.87
N GLN A 313 -9.04 7.71 13.33
CA GLN A 313 -8.50 8.83 14.12
C GLN A 313 -9.48 9.99 14.19
N PRO A 314 -9.61 10.65 15.35
CA PRO A 314 -10.41 11.86 15.48
C PRO A 314 -9.76 13.01 14.71
N MET A 315 -10.60 13.90 14.21
CA MET A 315 -10.20 15.14 13.55
C MET A 315 -10.18 16.28 14.58
N ASP A 316 -9.02 16.91 14.84
CA ASP A 316 -8.99 18.16 15.62
C ASP A 316 -9.37 19.31 14.68
N GLY A 317 -10.59 19.84 14.81
CA GLY A 317 -11.10 20.92 13.98
C GLY A 317 -10.22 22.17 13.96
N ARG A 318 -9.49 22.46 15.05
CA ARG A 318 -8.56 23.61 15.12
C ARG A 318 -7.26 23.33 14.36
N ARG A 319 -6.85 22.06 14.28
CA ARG A 319 -5.76 21.65 13.39
C ARG A 319 -6.20 21.69 11.92
N MET A 320 -7.45 21.35 11.62
CA MET A 320 -8.00 21.47 10.26
C MET A 320 -8.10 22.91 9.77
N GLU A 321 -8.50 23.83 10.65
CA GLU A 321 -8.49 25.28 10.38
C GLU A 321 -7.07 25.79 10.02
N CYS A 322 -6.06 25.35 10.77
CA CYS A 322 -4.65 25.62 10.44
C CYS A 322 -4.22 24.94 9.13
N LEU A 323 -4.60 23.69 8.89
CA LEU A 323 -4.32 23.01 7.62
C LEU A 323 -4.89 23.75 6.41
N THR A 324 -6.09 24.33 6.53
CA THR A 324 -6.75 25.10 5.47
C THR A 324 -5.90 26.29 5.01
N ARG A 325 -5.23 26.97 5.96
CA ARG A 325 -4.28 28.06 5.67
C ARG A 325 -2.94 27.58 5.12
N HIS A 326 -2.53 26.36 5.47
CA HIS A 326 -1.18 25.82 5.19
C HIS A 326 -1.20 24.58 4.29
N LEU A 327 -2.17 24.48 3.36
CA LEU A 327 -2.42 23.25 2.60
C LEU A 327 -1.20 22.74 1.81
N ASP A 328 -0.32 23.62 1.32
CA ASP A 328 0.83 23.23 0.49
C ASP A 328 1.88 22.43 1.28
N GLY A 329 2.17 22.82 2.52
CA GLY A 329 3.20 22.20 3.35
C GLY A 329 4.63 22.29 2.79
N PRO A 330 5.61 21.67 3.48
CA PRO A 330 7.03 21.82 3.14
C PRO A 330 7.48 20.99 1.92
N ALA A 331 6.64 20.09 1.42
CA ALA A 331 7.05 19.03 0.48
C ALA A 331 6.32 19.01 -0.88
N LYS A 332 5.52 20.04 -1.20
CA LYS A 332 4.78 20.13 -2.47
C LYS A 332 5.69 20.65 -3.58
N GLY A 333 6.22 19.73 -4.38
CA GLY A 333 7.08 20.06 -5.52
C GLY A 333 6.34 20.69 -6.69
N GLN A 334 7.09 21.37 -7.57
CA GLN A 334 6.55 21.91 -8.82
C GLN A 334 5.93 20.78 -9.67
N GLN A 335 4.78 21.08 -10.28
CA GLN A 335 4.12 20.17 -11.22
C GLN A 335 4.31 20.70 -12.63
N ARG A 336 4.95 19.91 -13.51
CA ARG A 336 5.04 20.23 -14.93
C ARG A 336 3.96 19.45 -15.69
N GLN A 337 3.16 20.17 -16.48
CA GLN A 337 2.20 19.60 -17.41
C GLN A 337 2.81 19.65 -18.81
N ILE A 338 3.15 18.47 -19.34
CA ILE A 338 3.70 18.25 -20.68
C ILE A 338 3.27 16.87 -21.18
N ASP A 339 3.24 16.70 -22.49
CA ASP A 339 2.95 15.43 -23.15
C ASP A 339 4.09 15.05 -24.12
N PRO A 340 5.21 14.52 -23.60
CA PRO A 340 6.35 14.06 -24.40
C PRO A 340 6.19 12.60 -24.88
N TYR A 341 5.00 12.00 -24.74
CA TYR A 341 4.82 10.56 -24.91
C TYR A 341 4.60 10.16 -26.36
N SER A 342 5.33 9.14 -26.82
CA SER A 342 5.03 8.48 -28.09
C SER A 342 3.68 7.78 -28.06
N GLN A 343 3.06 7.57 -29.22
CA GLN A 343 1.78 6.87 -29.31
C GLN A 343 1.82 5.46 -28.72
N ARG A 344 2.96 4.77 -28.80
CA ARG A 344 3.18 3.46 -28.15
C ARG A 344 3.14 3.55 -26.63
N GLU A 345 3.78 4.55 -26.03
CA GLU A 345 3.77 4.76 -24.58
C GLU A 345 2.38 5.15 -24.08
N LYS A 346 1.66 5.99 -24.85
CA LYS A 346 0.25 6.31 -24.57
C LYS A 346 -0.63 5.07 -24.60
N ALA A 347 -0.50 4.21 -25.62
CA ALA A 347 -1.25 2.96 -25.70
C ALA A 347 -0.97 2.02 -24.50
N LEU A 348 0.30 1.88 -24.10
CA LEU A 348 0.70 1.11 -22.92
C LEU A 348 0.13 1.72 -21.61
N MET A 349 0.17 3.04 -21.45
CA MET A 349 -0.45 3.72 -20.31
C MET A 349 -1.97 3.57 -20.30
N THR A 350 -2.64 3.73 -21.43
CA THR A 350 -4.10 3.52 -21.55
C THR A 350 -4.50 2.09 -21.18
N SER A 351 -3.77 1.07 -21.65
CA SER A 351 -4.01 -0.32 -21.27
C SER A 351 -3.85 -0.54 -19.77
N ALA A 352 -2.80 0.02 -19.16
CA ALA A 352 -2.61 -0.03 -17.71
C ALA A 352 -3.72 0.71 -16.95
N ILE A 353 -4.12 1.91 -17.39
CA ILE A 353 -5.22 2.70 -16.80
C ILE A 353 -6.52 1.90 -16.83
N MET A 354 -6.90 1.33 -17.98
CA MET A 354 -8.14 0.55 -18.11
C MET A 354 -8.15 -0.66 -17.18
N SER A 355 -7.03 -1.39 -17.08
CA SER A 355 -6.86 -2.51 -16.16
C SER A 355 -7.01 -2.10 -14.69
N ILE A 356 -6.36 -1.01 -14.27
CA ILE A 356 -6.46 -0.50 -12.89
C ILE A 356 -7.85 0.07 -12.58
N SER A 357 -8.47 0.79 -13.51
CA SER A 357 -9.82 1.33 -13.35
C SER A 357 -10.87 0.22 -13.25
N GLY A 358 -10.75 -0.86 -14.02
CA GLY A 358 -11.62 -2.04 -13.90
C GLY A 358 -11.48 -2.73 -12.53
N LEU A 359 -10.25 -2.94 -12.06
CA LEU A 359 -10.00 -3.52 -10.73
C LEU A 359 -10.48 -2.60 -9.59
N ALA A 360 -10.33 -1.28 -9.72
CA ALA A 360 -10.86 -0.30 -8.76
C ALA A 360 -12.39 -0.34 -8.72
N HIS A 361 -13.04 -0.38 -9.89
CA HIS A 361 -14.50 -0.44 -10.00
C HIS A 361 -15.06 -1.73 -9.37
N LEU A 362 -14.42 -2.88 -9.58
CA LEU A 362 -14.76 -4.15 -8.91
C LEU A 362 -14.60 -4.11 -7.38
N ARG A 363 -13.85 -3.13 -6.84
CA ARG A 363 -13.69 -2.87 -5.40
C ARG A 363 -14.58 -1.72 -4.90
N GLY A 364 -15.48 -1.19 -5.73
CA GLY A 364 -16.40 -0.09 -5.39
C GLY A 364 -15.82 1.32 -5.57
N TYR A 365 -14.68 1.47 -6.24
CA TYR A 365 -14.00 2.75 -6.43
C TYR A 365 -14.11 3.27 -7.87
N GLN A 366 -14.58 4.51 -8.02
CA GLN A 366 -14.53 5.23 -9.29
C GLN A 366 -13.25 6.09 -9.35
N LEU A 367 -12.38 5.82 -10.32
CA LEU A 367 -11.18 6.65 -10.55
C LEU A 367 -11.49 7.81 -11.51
N PRO A 368 -10.77 8.94 -11.41
CA PRO A 368 -10.81 10.00 -12.42
C PRO A 368 -10.44 9.48 -13.81
N ASN A 369 -10.92 10.15 -14.86
CA ASN A 369 -10.58 9.77 -16.23
C ASN A 369 -9.11 10.10 -16.56
N TYR A 370 -8.22 9.16 -16.28
CA TYR A 370 -6.79 9.31 -16.53
C TYR A 370 -6.41 9.28 -18.02
N THR A 371 -7.26 8.78 -18.93
CA THR A 371 -6.93 8.74 -20.37
C THR A 371 -7.11 10.09 -21.03
N HIS A 372 -8.00 10.95 -20.54
CA HIS A 372 -8.18 12.32 -21.05
C HIS A 372 -6.86 13.12 -21.03
N ALA A 373 -6.06 12.99 -19.97
CA ALA A 373 -4.75 13.66 -19.85
C ALA A 373 -3.69 13.18 -20.86
N LEU A 374 -3.89 12.03 -21.51
CA LEU A 374 -3.02 11.51 -22.58
C LEU A 374 -3.39 12.07 -23.96
N ASN A 375 -4.55 12.72 -24.08
CA ASN A 375 -5.15 13.17 -25.33
C ASN A 375 -5.12 14.70 -25.52
N LEU A 376 -4.40 15.43 -24.66
CA LEU A 376 -4.32 16.90 -24.68
C LEU A 376 -3.63 17.50 -25.91
N ASN A 377 -3.09 16.68 -26.82
CA ASN A 377 -2.56 17.09 -28.12
C ASN A 377 -3.61 17.03 -29.25
N LYS A 378 -4.75 17.69 -29.05
CA LYS A 378 -5.33 18.48 -30.15
C LYS A 378 -4.83 19.91 -29.95
N GLY A 379 -3.82 20.30 -30.73
CA GLY A 379 -3.45 21.70 -30.87
C GLY A 379 -4.63 22.53 -31.41
N PRO A 380 -4.53 23.87 -31.42
CA PRO A 380 -5.60 24.70 -31.95
C PRO A 380 -5.97 24.26 -33.37
N ALA A 381 -7.27 24.23 -33.67
CA ALA A 381 -7.70 24.16 -35.05
C ALA A 381 -7.14 25.39 -35.78
N VAL A 382 -6.56 25.15 -36.96
CA VAL A 382 -6.06 26.17 -37.88
C VAL A 382 -7.24 26.98 -38.43
#